data_AF-A0A920WKQ9-F1
#
_entry.id   AF-A0A920WKQ9-F1
#
_cell.length_a   1.000
_cell.length_b   1.000
_cell.length_c   1.000
_cell.angle_alpha   90.00
_cell.angle_beta   90.00
_cell.angle_gamma   90.00
#
_symmetry.space_group_name_H-M   'P 1'
#
loop_
_entity.id
_entity.type
_entity.pdbx_description
1 polymer ?
#
loop_
_entity_poly.entity_id
_entity_poly.type
_entity_poly.pdbx_seq_one_letter_code
_entity_poly.pdbx_strand_id
1 'polypeptide(L)' 'MPPLLLPGGFLVVSEPPDETQGRAGRWEDGGLRAMGLEDWGGWHTGQAGYRAMQLVADCPNRFPRRFSRQISDPLIQG' A
#
# COMPACT_ATOMS: atom_id res chain seq x y z
N MET A 1 -1.39 -6.80 1.54
CA MET A 1 -1.20 -7.63 2.76
C MET A 1 0.28 -7.75 3.04
N PRO A 2 0.85 -6.86 3.88
CA PRO A 2 2.22 -6.95 4.36
C PRO A 2 2.59 -8.20 5.20
N PRO A 3 1.70 -8.91 5.92
CA PRO A 3 2.11 -10.07 6.72
C PRO A 3 2.53 -11.31 5.90
N LEU A 4 2.50 -11.22 4.57
CA LEU A 4 2.97 -12.29 3.67
C LEU A 4 4.37 -11.99 3.09
N LEU A 5 4.92 -10.80 3.35
CA LEU A 5 6.24 -10.42 2.87
C LEU A 5 7.30 -10.79 3.89
N LEU A 6 8.40 -11.36 3.42
CA LEU A 6 9.64 -11.40 4.19
C LEU A 6 10.23 -9.99 4.28
N PRO A 7 11.04 -9.68 5.31
CA PRO A 7 11.76 -8.41 5.39
C PRO A 7 12.52 -8.09 4.11
N GLY A 8 12.37 -6.86 3.61
CA GLY A 8 12.92 -6.40 2.32
C GLY A 8 12.11 -6.80 1.08
N GLY A 9 11.04 -7.59 1.23
CA GLY A 9 10.14 -8.00 0.15
C GLY A 9 9.28 -6.86 -0.38
N PHE A 10 8.84 -7.00 -1.63
CA PHE A 10 8.05 -5.99 -2.33
C PHE A 10 6.60 -6.43 -2.52
N LEU A 11 5.67 -5.52 -2.22
CA LEU A 11 4.30 -5.56 -2.69
C LEU A 11 4.20 -4.73 -3.96
N VAL A 12 3.79 -5.37 -5.06
CA VAL A 12 3.45 -4.66 -6.31
C VAL A 12 1.96 -4.75 -6.53
N VAL A 13 1.32 -3.59 -6.70
CA VAL A 13 -0.12 -3.49 -6.96
C VAL A 13 -0.35 -2.89 -8.34
N SER A 14 -1.34 -3.41 -9.07
CA SER A 14 -1.84 -2.75 -10.27
C SER A 14 -2.72 -1.58 -9.88
N GLU A 15 -2.52 -0.45 -10.54
CA GLU A 15 -3.34 0.74 -10.42
C GLU A 15 -4.28 0.83 -11.62
N PRO A 16 -5.57 1.18 -11.40
CA PRO A 16 -6.51 1.36 -12.49
C PRO A 16 -6.06 2.50 -13.43
N PRO A 17 -6.43 2.44 -14.71
CA PRO A 17 -6.02 3.40 -15.75
C PRO A 17 -6.65 4.81 -15.61
N ASP A 18 -7.43 5.06 -14.56
CA ASP A 18 -8.37 6.19 -14.48
C ASP A 18 -7.79 7.42 -13.76
N GLU A 19 -8.47 8.58 -13.83
CA GLU A 19 -8.09 9.90 -13.25
C GLU A 19 -7.72 9.93 -11.74
N THR A 20 -7.90 8.81 -11.04
CA THR A 20 -7.40 8.60 -9.67
C THR A 20 -5.95 8.07 -9.61
N GLN A 21 -5.29 7.97 -10.76
CA GLN A 21 -3.88 7.63 -10.94
C GLN A 21 -3.00 8.58 -10.13
N GLY A 22 -2.17 8.03 -9.24
CA GLY A 22 -1.32 8.85 -8.38
C GLY A 22 -2.09 9.87 -7.53
N ARG A 23 -3.40 9.70 -7.34
CA ARG A 23 -4.22 10.64 -6.55
C ARG A 23 -3.58 10.76 -5.18
N ALA A 24 -3.13 11.97 -4.87
CA ALA A 24 -2.54 12.31 -3.58
C ALA A 24 -3.45 11.76 -2.48
N GLY A 25 -2.92 10.87 -1.64
CA GLY A 25 -3.64 10.22 -0.54
C GLY A 25 -4.08 8.76 -0.77
N ARG A 26 -3.98 8.17 -1.97
CA ARG A 26 -4.29 6.73 -2.14
C ARG A 26 -3.32 5.82 -1.38
N TRP A 27 -2.02 6.15 -1.47
CA TRP A 27 -0.92 5.47 -0.79
C TRP A 27 -0.28 6.45 0.17
N GLU A 28 -1.05 6.85 1.17
CA GLU A 28 -0.60 7.85 2.13
C GLU A 28 0.50 7.27 3.04
N ASP A 29 1.59 8.02 3.20
CA ASP A 29 2.81 7.56 3.85
C ASP A 29 2.56 7.10 5.30
N GLY A 30 1.67 7.78 6.03
CA GLY A 30 1.30 7.42 7.40
C GLY A 30 0.69 6.02 7.48
N GLY A 31 -0.30 5.74 6.62
CA GLY A 31 -0.93 4.43 6.52
C GLY A 31 0.03 3.30 6.10
N LEU A 32 0.95 3.57 5.17
CA LEU A 32 1.96 2.60 4.75
C LEU A 32 2.96 2.29 5.88
N ARG A 33 3.52 3.33 6.51
CA ARG A 33 4.47 3.20 7.62
C ARG A 33 3.86 2.49 8.82
N ALA A 34 2.56 2.69 9.08
CA ALA A 34 1.87 1.97 10.15
C ALA A 34 1.92 0.44 9.95
N MET A 35 2.06 -0.04 8.71
CA MET A 35 2.21 -1.45 8.35
C MET A 35 3.67 -1.87 8.04
N GLY A 36 4.64 -0.99 8.27
CA GLY A 36 6.05 -1.24 7.96
C GLY A 36 6.40 -1.13 6.47
N LEU A 37 5.52 -0.54 5.67
CA LEU A 37 5.71 -0.34 4.23
C LEU A 37 6.26 1.06 3.93
N GLU A 38 7.12 1.13 2.92
CA GLU A 38 7.60 2.37 2.32
C GLU A 38 7.26 2.38 0.82
N ASP A 39 6.78 3.53 0.32
CA ASP A 39 6.49 3.71 -1.10
C ASP A 39 7.79 3.82 -1.90
N TRP A 40 7.95 2.97 -2.90
CA TRP A 40 9.09 2.97 -3.83
C TRP A 40 8.74 3.61 -5.18
N GLY A 41 7.54 4.18 -5.29
CA GLY A 41 7.05 4.82 -6.49
C GLY A 41 6.29 3.89 -7.41
N GLY A 42 5.87 4.44 -8.55
CA GLY A 42 5.08 3.73 -9.53
C GLY A 42 5.61 3.90 -10.94
N TRP A 43 5.24 2.97 -11.81
CA TRP A 43 5.55 2.99 -13.23
C TRP A 43 4.33 2.59 -14.05
N HIS A 44 4.40 2.80 -15.36
CA HIS A 44 3.33 2.44 -16.27
C HIS A 44 3.85 1.51 -17.38
N THR A 45 2.97 0.62 -17.83
CA THR A 45 3.18 -0.20 -19.04
C THR A 45 1.93 -0.07 -19.90
N GLY A 46 1.99 0.79 -20.92
CA GLY A 46 0.80 1.16 -21.71
C GLY A 46 -0.24 1.88 -20.85
N GLN A 47 -1.44 1.32 -20.77
CA GLN A 47 -2.54 1.85 -19.95
C GLN A 47 -2.52 1.31 -18.50
N ALA A 48 -1.68 0.32 -18.19
CA ALA A 48 -1.61 -0.25 -16.85
C ALA A 48 -0.63 0.53 -15.97
N GLY A 49 -1.09 0.98 -14.80
CA GLY A 49 -0.23 1.53 -13.75
C GLY A 49 0.19 0.46 -12.76
N TYR A 50 1.37 0.62 -12.16
CA TYR A 50 1.87 -0.22 -11.09
C TYR A 50 2.50 0.64 -10.01
N ARG A 51 2.43 0.16 -8.78
CA ARG A 51 3.12 0.78 -7.65
C ARG A 51 3.79 -0.28 -6.79
N ALA A 52 5.03 -0.01 -6.39
CA ALA A 52 5.80 -0.88 -5.52
C ALA A 52 5.90 -0.28 -4.12
N MET A 53 5.76 -1.14 -3.12
CA MET A 53 6.02 -0.82 -1.71
C MET A 53 6.93 -1.88 -1.14
N GLN A 54 7.92 -1.49 -0.36
CA GLN A 54 8.84 -2.42 0.29
C GLN A 54 8.48 -2.58 1.77
N LEU A 55 8.57 -3.80 2.29
CA LEU A 55 8.54 -4.04 3.73
C LEU A 55 9.92 -3.69 4.32
N VAL A 56 10.02 -2.52 4.95
CA VAL A 56 11.25 -1.99 5.56
C VAL A 56 11.28 -2.16 7.08
N ALA A 57 10.14 -2.43 7.70
CA ALA A 57 10.01 -2.71 9.13
C ALA A 57 9.01 -3.84 9.38
N ASP A 58 9.10 -4.48 10.55
CA ASP A 58 8.17 -5.54 10.92
C ASP A 58 6.73 -5.05 10.92
N CYS A 59 5.87 -5.76 10.18
CA CYS A 59 4.44 -5.50 10.17
C CYS A 59 3.84 -5.84 11.55
N PRO A 60 3.23 -4.89 12.26
CA PRO A 60 2.72 -5.15 13.59
C PRO A 60 1.60 -6.21 13.60
N ASN A 61 1.57 -7.08 14.62
CA ASN A 61 0.61 -8.20 14.73
C ASN A 61 -0.88 -7.78 14.84
N ARG A 62 -1.17 -6.48 14.94
CA ARG A 62 -2.53 -5.93 14.81
C ARG A 62 -3.05 -5.95 13.36
N PHE A 63 -2.18 -6.24 12.40
CA PHE A 63 -2.50 -6.37 10.98
C PHE A 63 -2.43 -7.83 10.52
N PRO A 64 -3.29 -8.24 9.56
CA PRO A 64 -4.38 -7.43 9.01
C PRO A 64 -5.49 -7.22 10.04
N ARG A 65 -6.12 -6.04 10.05
CA ARG A 65 -7.34 -5.82 10.84
C ARG A 65 -8.48 -6.69 10.28
N ARG A 66 -9.58 -6.85 11.02
CA ARG A 66 -10.78 -7.50 10.48
C ARG A 66 -11.21 -6.81 9.18
N PHE A 67 -11.65 -7.60 8.20
CA PHE A 67 -12.00 -7.11 6.86
C PHE A 67 -12.99 -5.93 6.89
N SER A 68 -14.04 -6.02 7.73
CA SER A 68 -15.01 -4.92 7.90
C SER A 68 -14.37 -3.60 8.33
N ARG A 69 -13.37 -3.65 9.21
CA ARG A 69 -12.61 -2.47 9.67
C ARG A 69 -11.69 -1.91 8.60
N GLN A 70 -11.14 -2.76 7.72
CA GLN A 70 -10.31 -2.29 6.61
C GLN A 70 -11.12 -1.43 5.63
N ILE A 71 -12.39 -1.79 5.42
CA ILE A 71 -13.32 -1.05 4.53
C ILE A 71 -13.86 0.21 5.23
N SER A 72 -14.36 0.07 6.46
CA SER A 72 -15.09 1.16 7.14
C SER A 72 -14.20 2.25 7.72
N ASP A 73 -12.92 1.95 7.91
CA ASP A 73 -11.95 2.79 8.63
C ASP A 73 -10.56 2.59 8.01
N PRO A 74 -10.35 2.96 6.73
CA PRO A 74 -9.08 2.76 6.04
C PRO A 74 -7.95 3.59 6.70
N LEU A 75 -6.70 3.15 6.56
CA LEU A 75 -5.54 3.82 7.18
C LEU A 75 -5.13 5.13 6.46
N ILE A 76 -6.07 5.81 5.80
CA ILE A 76 -5.81 7.07 5.11
C ILE A 76 -5.96 8.15 6.17
N GLN A 77 -4.87 8.71 6.68
CA GLN A 77 -4.93 9.94 7.44
C GLN A 77 -5.33 11.07 6.48
N GLY A 78 -6.51 11.65 6.73
CA GLY A 78 -6.94 12.90 6.13
C GLY A 78 -6.21 14.10 6.71
#